data_AF-A0A2B7YR75-F1
#
_entry.id   AF-A0A2B7YR75-F1
#
_cell.length_a   1.000
_cell.length_b   1.000
_cell.length_c   1.000
_cell.angle_alpha   90.00
_cell.angle_beta   90.00
_cell.angle_gamma   90.00
#
_symmetry.space_group_name_H-M   'P 1'
#
loop_
_entity.id
_entity.type
_entity.pdbx_description
1 polymer ?
#
loop_
_entity_poly.entity_id
_entity_poly.type
_entity_poly.pdbx_seq_one_letter_code
_entity_poly.pdbx_strand_id
1 'polypeptide(L)'
;MADLLTEQIDALEKQRNEKYILKGASPGLASDSRQEGDQEKAKLPKGVVLGPDGKPCRTCTSISDWRALTKMKSSAVSSSSNPAAKTTPVQETNNTSASSSSIPDDCPADVETLGRNTWTLLHTMTANYPKTAPPQLQNEMQSFLSLFSKLYPCWICADDFRTWMNNPSGQNKPRVKGRAEFGNWMCEAHNEVNRKLGKKEFDCSKWEERWRTGWKDGRCD
;
A
#
# COMPACT_ATOMS: atom_id res chain seq x y z
N MET A 1 1.03 -14.22 8.65
CA MET A 1 0.79 -13.70 7.27
C MET A 1 1.79 -12.63 6.85
N ALA A 2 2.14 -11.64 7.70
CA ALA A 2 3.16 -10.65 7.38
C ALA A 2 4.54 -11.30 7.10
N ASP A 3 4.94 -12.27 7.92
CA ASP A 3 6.21 -12.99 7.75
C ASP A 3 6.27 -13.77 6.43
N LEU A 4 5.16 -14.41 6.02
CA LEU A 4 5.07 -15.11 4.73
C LEU A 4 5.23 -14.18 3.53
N LEU A 5 4.70 -12.95 3.60
CA LEU A 5 4.88 -11.98 2.52
C LEU A 5 6.32 -11.45 2.47
N THR A 6 6.96 -11.24 3.62
CA THR A 6 8.39 -10.87 3.68
C THR A 6 9.26 -11.98 3.12
N GLU A 7 9.04 -13.23 3.54
CA GLU A 7 9.74 -14.41 3.00
C GLU A 7 9.52 -14.55 1.48
N GLN A 8 8.30 -14.32 0.99
CA GLN A 8 8.00 -14.35 -0.44
C GLN A 8 8.77 -13.25 -1.20
N ILE A 9 8.82 -12.03 -0.66
CA ILE A 9 9.57 -10.92 -1.26
C ILE A 9 11.06 -11.24 -1.30
N ASP A 10 11.65 -11.69 -0.19
CA ASP A 10 13.06 -12.05 -0.10
C ASP A 10 13.42 -13.17 -1.09
N ALA A 11 12.56 -14.18 -1.22
CA ALA A 11 12.73 -15.24 -2.20
C ALA A 11 12.70 -14.73 -3.65
N LEU A 12 11.75 -13.83 -3.96
CA LEU A 12 11.65 -13.21 -5.29
C LEU A 12 12.85 -12.31 -5.59
N GLU A 13 13.36 -11.57 -4.62
CA GLU A 13 14.57 -10.75 -4.77
C GLU A 13 15.82 -11.60 -5.03
N LYS A 14 15.99 -12.70 -4.29
CA LYS A 14 17.07 -13.65 -4.50
C LYS A 14 17.04 -14.23 -5.90
N GLN A 15 15.87 -14.69 -6.36
CA GLN A 15 15.67 -15.21 -7.71
C GLN A 15 15.96 -14.15 -8.79
N ARG A 16 15.52 -12.91 -8.57
CA ARG A 16 15.82 -11.79 -9.49
C ARG A 16 17.34 -11.59 -9.60
N ASN A 17 18.04 -11.53 -8.48
CA ASN A 17 19.49 -11.30 -8.43
C ASN A 17 20.27 -12.46 -9.08
N GLU A 18 19.89 -13.71 -8.82
CA GLU A 18 20.48 -14.89 -9.48
C GLU A 18 20.29 -14.84 -11.00
N LYS A 19 19.10 -14.43 -11.49
CA LYS A 19 18.83 -14.27 -12.92
C LYS A 19 19.65 -13.15 -13.56
N TYR A 20 19.95 -12.06 -12.83
CA TYR A 20 20.87 -11.01 -13.28
C TYR A 20 22.32 -11.50 -13.35
N ILE A 21 22.78 -12.26 -12.35
CA ILE A 21 24.13 -12.86 -12.35
C ILE A 21 24.29 -13.84 -13.53
N LEU A 22 23.30 -14.69 -13.78
CA LEU A 22 23.31 -15.65 -14.89
C LEU A 22 23.28 -14.98 -16.27
N LYS A 23 22.65 -13.80 -16.41
CA LYS A 23 22.69 -13.00 -17.65
C LYS A 23 24.01 -12.24 -17.84
N GLY A 24 24.78 -12.02 -16.77
CA GLY A 24 26.10 -11.37 -16.82
C GLY A 24 27.28 -12.31 -17.08
N ALA A 25 27.06 -13.62 -17.06
CA ALA A 25 28.08 -14.62 -17.33
C ALA A 25 28.08 -15.04 -18.82
N SER A 26 28.56 -14.16 -19.70
CA SER A 26 28.97 -14.51 -21.06
C SER A 26 30.39 -13.97 -21.29
N PRO A 27 31.37 -14.78 -21.72
CA PRO A 27 32.75 -14.32 -21.86
C PRO A 27 32.98 -13.64 -23.21
N GLY A 28 33.52 -12.42 -23.17
CA GLY A 28 34.29 -11.83 -24.27
C GLY A 28 33.68 -10.59 -24.92
N LEU A 29 34.22 -9.41 -24.61
CA LEU A 29 35.04 -8.58 -25.51
C LEU A 29 35.38 -7.22 -24.88
N ALA A 30 36.50 -6.67 -25.31
CA ALA A 30 37.32 -5.65 -24.67
C ALA A 30 36.74 -4.23 -24.61
N SER A 31 37.27 -3.50 -23.61
CA SER A 31 37.33 -2.05 -23.35
C SER A 31 36.68 -1.05 -24.32
N ASP A 32 35.91 -0.12 -23.75
CA ASP A 32 36.17 1.31 -23.98
C ASP A 32 35.92 2.09 -22.68
N SER A 33 36.88 2.95 -22.34
CA SER A 33 36.91 3.69 -21.09
C SER A 33 36.32 5.08 -21.37
N ARG A 34 35.09 5.33 -20.92
CA ARG A 34 34.55 6.69 -20.85
C ARG A 34 34.14 6.98 -19.42
N GLN A 35 34.82 7.97 -18.85
CA GLN A 35 34.54 8.57 -17.56
C GLN A 35 33.14 9.20 -17.60
N GLU A 36 32.22 8.64 -16.82
CA GLU A 36 31.02 9.36 -16.37
C GLU A 36 31.14 9.59 -14.86
N GLY A 37 30.90 10.82 -14.46
CA GLY A 37 31.10 11.32 -13.10
C GLY A 37 30.36 10.50 -12.05
N ASP A 38 31.08 10.20 -10.99
CA ASP A 38 30.63 9.48 -9.80
C ASP A 38 29.61 10.34 -9.04
N GLN A 39 28.32 10.22 -9.40
CA GLN A 39 27.25 10.49 -8.45
C GLN A 39 27.07 9.23 -7.62
N GLU A 40 27.71 9.21 -6.46
CA GLU A 40 27.54 8.21 -5.42
C GLU A 40 26.04 8.09 -5.08
N LYS A 41 25.36 7.12 -5.73
CA LYS A 41 23.99 6.75 -5.36
C LYS A 41 24.06 6.21 -3.95
N ALA A 42 23.61 6.99 -2.98
CA ALA A 42 23.54 6.62 -1.58
C ALA A 42 23.04 5.17 -1.45
N LYS A 43 23.89 4.31 -0.88
CA LYS A 43 23.64 2.87 -0.78
C LYS A 43 22.38 2.67 0.07
N LEU A 44 21.31 2.17 -0.55
CA LEU A 44 20.06 1.90 0.14
C LEU A 44 20.28 0.86 1.26
N PRO A 45 19.53 0.94 2.39
CA PRO A 45 19.53 -0.10 3.40
C PRO A 45 19.21 -1.46 2.79
N LYS A 46 19.76 -2.54 3.38
CA LYS A 46 19.38 -3.92 3.04
C LYS A 46 17.87 -4.08 3.26
N GLY A 47 17.18 -4.78 2.35
CA GLY A 47 15.73 -5.04 2.43
C GLY A 47 14.82 -3.99 1.78
N VAL A 48 15.36 -2.84 1.34
CA VAL A 48 14.57 -1.84 0.60
C VAL A 48 14.41 -2.25 -0.87
N VAL A 49 13.16 -2.52 -1.26
CA VAL A 49 12.83 -2.92 -2.63
C VAL A 49 12.48 -1.68 -3.47
N LEU A 50 13.10 -1.53 -4.63
CA LEU A 50 12.76 -0.48 -5.60
C LEU A 50 11.59 -0.90 -6.50
N GLY A 51 10.68 0.05 -6.74
CA GLY A 51 9.60 -0.11 -7.69
C GLY A 51 10.06 0.06 -9.15
N PRO A 52 9.16 -0.18 -10.13
CA PRO A 52 9.45 0.03 -11.55
C PRO A 52 9.84 1.48 -11.91
N ASP A 53 9.50 2.45 -11.07
CA ASP A 53 9.87 3.86 -11.21
C ASP A 53 11.24 4.20 -10.60
N GLY A 54 11.97 3.19 -10.11
CA GLY A 54 13.29 3.33 -9.49
C GLY A 54 13.28 3.92 -8.08
N LYS A 55 12.10 4.09 -7.46
CA LYS A 55 11.96 4.66 -6.10
C LYS A 55 11.69 3.56 -5.07
N PRO A 56 12.00 3.78 -3.78
CA PRO A 56 11.64 2.85 -2.71
C PRO A 56 10.14 2.51 -2.72
N CYS A 57 9.82 1.23 -2.84
CA CYS A 57 8.45 0.75 -2.90
C CYS A 57 7.98 0.33 -1.51
N ARG A 58 7.10 1.14 -0.90
CA ARG A 58 6.55 0.88 0.43
C ARG A 58 5.80 -0.45 0.52
N THR A 59 5.03 -0.81 -0.51
CA THR A 59 4.25 -2.06 -0.55
C THR A 59 5.15 -3.30 -0.63
N CYS A 60 6.37 -3.16 -1.16
CA CYS A 60 7.32 -4.26 -1.32
C CYS A 60 8.43 -4.27 -0.26
N THR A 61 8.40 -3.36 0.71
CA THR A 61 9.45 -3.22 1.73
C THR A 61 8.84 -3.48 3.11
N SER A 62 9.51 -4.26 3.95
CA SER A 62 9.04 -4.51 5.32
C SER A 62 8.92 -3.20 6.11
N ILE A 63 8.06 -3.17 7.13
CA ILE A 63 7.90 -1.94 7.93
C ILE A 63 9.16 -1.58 8.72
N SER A 64 9.96 -2.58 9.13
CA SER A 64 11.25 -2.35 9.79
C SER A 64 12.26 -1.70 8.85
N ASP A 65 12.34 -2.18 7.61
CA ASP A 65 13.28 -1.63 6.62
C ASP A 65 12.83 -0.25 6.13
N TRP A 66 11.51 -0.03 6.03
CA TRP A 66 10.95 1.28 5.71
C TRP A 66 11.30 2.31 6.79
N ARG A 67 11.14 1.98 8.08
CA ARG A 67 11.54 2.84 9.20
C ARG A 67 13.04 3.09 9.26
N ALA A 68 13.86 2.10 8.89
CA ALA A 68 15.30 2.30 8.79
C ALA A 68 15.65 3.31 7.69
N LEU A 69 14.99 3.22 6.53
CA LEU A 69 15.17 4.13 5.40
C LEU A 69 14.78 5.57 5.75
N THR A 70 13.61 5.78 6.39
CA THR A 70 13.13 7.12 6.79
C THR A 70 14.07 7.76 7.81
N LYS A 71 14.55 6.99 8.79
CA LYS A 71 15.54 7.45 9.78
C LYS A 71 16.87 7.89 9.16
N MET A 72 17.37 7.14 8.17
CA MET A 72 18.60 7.52 7.43
C MET A 72 18.38 8.79 6.61
N LYS A 73 17.22 8.94 5.96
CA LYS A 73 16.88 10.15 5.19
C LYS A 73 16.78 11.39 6.09
N SER A 74 16.19 11.27 7.28
CA SER A 74 16.13 12.36 8.26
C SER A 74 17.52 12.73 8.80
N SER A 75 18.41 11.75 8.95
CA SER A 75 19.79 11.97 9.41
C SER A 75 20.67 12.64 8.34
N ALA A 76 20.41 12.40 7.05
CA ALA A 76 21.13 13.03 5.94
C ALA A 76 20.72 14.50 5.67
N VAL A 77 19.58 14.94 6.22
CA VAL A 77 19.05 16.31 6.04
C VAL A 77 19.41 17.23 7.22
N SER A 78 19.96 16.71 8.32
CA SER A 78 20.34 17.49 9.49
C SER A 78 21.82 17.87 9.51
N SER A 79 22.18 18.87 8.71
CA SER A 79 23.39 19.70 8.92
C SER A 79 22.99 21.18 8.94
N SER A 80 22.28 21.60 9.99
CA SER A 80 22.20 22.99 10.50
C SER A 80 21.36 23.01 11.80
N SER A 81 22.08 23.23 12.93
CA SER A 81 21.72 23.84 14.25
C SER A 81 20.24 24.01 14.67
N ASN A 82 19.81 23.90 15.94
CA ASN A 82 20.42 23.75 17.28
C ASN A 82 19.32 23.23 18.27
N PRO A 83 19.63 22.82 19.52
CA PRO A 83 18.72 22.13 20.42
C PRO A 83 17.97 23.05 21.40
N ALA A 84 16.70 22.76 21.72
CA ALA A 84 16.03 23.33 22.89
C ALA A 84 14.94 22.42 23.48
N ALA A 85 15.07 22.23 24.80
CA ALA A 85 14.08 21.88 25.82
C ALA A 85 13.42 20.48 25.82
N LYS A 86 13.96 19.65 26.73
CA LYS A 86 13.27 18.54 27.41
C LYS A 86 12.06 19.06 28.19
N THR A 87 10.93 18.39 28.03
CA THR A 87 9.87 18.30 29.05
C THR A 87 9.37 16.87 29.11
N THR A 88 9.36 16.34 30.33
CA THR A 88 8.98 14.98 30.73
C THR A 88 7.46 14.74 30.63
N PRO A 89 7.02 13.47 30.55
CA PRO A 89 5.66 13.10 30.18
C PRO A 89 4.70 13.11 31.38
N VAL A 90 3.47 13.56 31.15
CA VAL A 90 2.34 13.30 32.05
C VAL A 90 1.64 12.04 31.55
N GLN A 91 1.64 11.01 32.40
CA GLN A 91 0.80 9.82 32.25
C GLN A 91 -0.67 10.22 32.35
N GLU A 92 -1.41 10.10 31.25
CA GLU A 92 -2.85 9.90 31.31
C GLU A 92 -3.13 8.41 31.08
N THR A 93 -3.43 7.74 32.18
CA THR A 93 -4.08 6.43 32.20
C THR A 93 -5.50 6.60 31.68
N ASN A 94 -5.75 6.23 30.44
CA ASN A 94 -7.09 5.85 29.99
C ASN A 94 -7.04 4.42 29.44
N ASN A 95 -7.11 3.48 30.39
CA ASN A 95 -7.68 2.17 30.15
C ASN A 95 -9.16 2.36 29.78
N THR A 96 -9.46 2.23 28.49
CA THR A 96 -10.77 1.74 28.07
C THR A 96 -10.53 0.55 27.16
N SER A 97 -10.34 -0.59 27.82
CA SER A 97 -10.34 -1.92 27.25
C SER A 97 -11.69 -2.18 26.56
N ALA A 98 -11.78 -1.87 25.27
CA ALA A 98 -12.67 -2.61 24.39
C ALA A 98 -11.89 -3.83 23.93
N SER A 99 -11.99 -4.92 24.70
CA SER A 99 -11.52 -6.23 24.29
C SER A 99 -12.29 -6.65 23.04
N SER A 100 -11.80 -6.27 21.86
CA SER A 100 -12.11 -7.03 20.66
C SER A 100 -11.57 -8.42 20.93
N SER A 101 -12.46 -9.39 21.16
CA SER A 101 -12.14 -10.80 21.10
C SER A 101 -11.65 -11.10 19.69
N SER A 102 -10.36 -10.86 19.43
CA SER A 102 -9.71 -11.17 18.17
C SER A 102 -9.76 -12.68 18.02
N ILE A 103 -10.44 -13.15 16.98
CA ILE A 103 -10.38 -14.54 16.56
C ILE A 103 -8.90 -14.90 16.38
N PRO A 104 -8.42 -16.05 16.87
CA PRO A 104 -7.05 -16.52 16.63
C PRO A 104 -6.68 -16.47 15.14
N ASP A 105 -5.42 -16.12 14.83
CA ASP A 105 -4.95 -15.91 13.46
C ASP A 105 -4.96 -17.18 12.59
N ASP A 106 -5.12 -18.36 13.21
CA ASP A 106 -5.21 -19.68 12.57
C ASP A 106 -6.65 -20.14 12.30
N CYS A 107 -7.65 -19.35 12.67
CA CYS A 107 -9.05 -19.64 12.41
C CYS A 107 -9.55 -19.01 11.09
N PRO A 108 -10.60 -19.58 10.45
CA PRO A 108 -11.22 -18.96 9.29
C PRO A 108 -11.73 -17.55 9.57
N ALA A 109 -11.53 -16.63 8.63
CA ALA A 109 -11.94 -15.24 8.77
C ALA A 109 -13.47 -15.10 8.87
N ASP A 110 -13.93 -14.39 9.90
CA ASP A 110 -15.31 -13.91 10.00
C ASP A 110 -15.57 -12.72 9.06
N VAL A 111 -16.81 -12.21 9.05
CA VAL A 111 -17.22 -11.11 8.18
C VAL A 111 -16.40 -9.83 8.41
N GLU A 112 -15.97 -9.57 9.64
CA GLU A 112 -15.19 -8.39 9.96
C GLU A 112 -13.73 -8.52 9.53
N THR A 113 -13.10 -9.66 9.81
CA THR A 113 -11.72 -9.95 9.43
C THR A 113 -11.59 -10.03 7.92
N LEU A 114 -12.51 -10.74 7.26
CA LEU A 114 -12.60 -10.78 5.81
C LEU A 114 -12.77 -9.38 5.23
N GLY A 115 -13.74 -8.61 5.74
CA GLY A 115 -14.01 -7.25 5.28
C GLY A 115 -12.81 -6.30 5.42
N ARG A 116 -12.15 -6.25 6.58
CA ARG A 116 -10.96 -5.41 6.80
C ARG A 116 -9.81 -5.77 5.86
N ASN A 117 -9.57 -7.07 5.67
CA ASN A 117 -8.50 -7.55 4.79
C ASN A 117 -8.80 -7.24 3.32
N THR A 118 -10.06 -7.42 2.90
CA THR A 118 -10.50 -7.07 1.55
C THR A 118 -10.43 -5.57 1.28
N TRP A 119 -10.87 -4.71 2.20
CA TRP A 119 -10.72 -3.27 2.04
C TRP A 119 -9.25 -2.85 2.00
N THR A 120 -8.38 -3.49 2.78
CA THR A 120 -6.94 -3.26 2.70
C THR A 120 -6.41 -3.60 1.31
N LEU A 121 -6.75 -4.77 0.76
CA LEU A 121 -6.36 -5.15 -0.60
C LEU A 121 -6.86 -4.14 -1.63
N LEU A 122 -8.16 -3.83 -1.64
CA LEU A 122 -8.77 -2.95 -2.64
C LEU A 122 -8.17 -1.54 -2.61
N HIS A 123 -8.04 -0.93 -1.43
CA HIS A 123 -7.44 0.40 -1.30
C HIS A 123 -5.95 0.40 -1.65
N THR A 124 -5.20 -0.67 -1.34
CA THR A 124 -3.79 -0.80 -1.74
C THR A 124 -3.65 -0.99 -3.25
N MET A 125 -4.53 -1.75 -3.91
CA MET A 125 -4.59 -1.83 -5.37
C MET A 125 -4.82 -0.44 -5.98
N THR A 126 -5.77 0.32 -5.44
CA THR A 126 -6.03 1.69 -5.88
C THR A 126 -4.85 2.62 -5.65
N ALA A 127 -4.16 2.53 -4.50
CA ALA A 127 -2.98 3.35 -4.18
C ALA A 127 -1.81 3.13 -5.16
N ASN A 128 -1.66 1.90 -5.67
CA ASN A 128 -0.64 1.52 -6.64
C ASN A 128 -1.10 1.65 -8.11
N TYR A 129 -2.35 2.08 -8.34
CA TYR A 129 -2.89 2.28 -9.67
C TYR A 129 -2.17 3.45 -10.39
N PRO A 130 -2.01 3.43 -11.73
CA PRO A 130 -1.35 4.52 -12.45
C PRO A 130 -2.09 5.85 -12.30
N LYS A 131 -1.35 6.96 -12.29
CA LYS A 131 -1.93 8.31 -12.32
C LYS A 131 -2.90 8.48 -13.50
N THR A 132 -2.52 7.93 -14.65
CA THR A 132 -3.35 7.80 -15.85
C THR A 132 -3.23 6.36 -16.32
N ALA A 133 -4.35 5.63 -16.37
CA ALA A 133 -4.35 4.22 -16.72
C ALA A 133 -4.56 4.03 -18.24
N PRO A 134 -3.81 3.13 -18.89
CA PRO A 134 -4.07 2.78 -20.28
C PRO A 134 -5.44 2.10 -20.42
N PRO A 135 -6.13 2.21 -21.58
CA PRO A 135 -7.48 1.66 -21.76
C PRO A 135 -7.61 0.17 -21.40
N GLN A 136 -6.58 -0.62 -21.69
CA GLN A 136 -6.54 -2.04 -21.33
C GLN A 136 -6.68 -2.25 -19.80
N LEU A 137 -5.89 -1.53 -19.01
CA LEU A 137 -5.94 -1.64 -17.55
C LEU A 137 -7.27 -1.13 -16.97
N GLN A 138 -7.89 -0.13 -17.62
CA GLN A 138 -9.24 0.34 -17.24
C GLN A 138 -10.29 -0.77 -17.43
N ASN A 139 -10.22 -1.51 -18.54
CA ASN A 139 -11.12 -2.63 -18.80
C ASN A 139 -10.88 -3.78 -17.82
N GLU A 140 -9.61 -4.08 -17.53
CA GLU A 140 -9.21 -5.10 -16.55
C GLU A 140 -9.72 -4.74 -15.15
N MET A 141 -9.57 -3.49 -14.70
CA MET A 141 -10.04 -3.07 -13.39
C MET A 141 -11.57 -3.09 -13.28
N GLN A 142 -12.29 -2.66 -14.32
CA GLN A 142 -13.76 -2.80 -14.36
C GLN A 142 -14.19 -4.26 -14.27
N SER A 143 -13.52 -5.13 -15.02
CA SER A 143 -13.78 -6.58 -15.01
C SER A 143 -13.47 -7.18 -13.65
N PHE A 144 -12.35 -6.80 -13.03
CA PHE A 144 -11.96 -7.21 -11.69
C PHE A 144 -13.04 -6.84 -10.67
N LEU A 145 -13.52 -5.60 -10.63
CA LEU A 145 -14.56 -5.17 -9.69
C LEU A 145 -15.89 -5.93 -9.92
N SER A 146 -16.26 -6.15 -11.18
CA SER A 146 -17.42 -6.96 -11.55
C SER A 146 -17.28 -8.41 -11.06
N LEU A 147 -16.13 -9.05 -11.30
CA LEU A 147 -15.86 -10.42 -10.84
C LEU A 147 -15.78 -10.51 -9.32
N PHE A 148 -15.05 -9.59 -8.69
CA PHE A 148 -14.95 -9.47 -7.24
C PHE A 148 -16.35 -9.41 -6.60
N SER A 149 -17.23 -8.58 -7.16
CA SER A 149 -18.59 -8.44 -6.66
C SER A 149 -19.45 -9.69 -6.82
N LYS A 150 -19.08 -10.64 -7.69
CA LYS A 150 -19.74 -11.95 -7.85
C LYS A 150 -19.12 -13.02 -6.95
N LEU A 151 -17.82 -12.94 -6.71
CA LEU A 151 -17.03 -13.98 -6.02
C LEU A 151 -16.80 -13.68 -4.54
N TYR A 152 -17.17 -12.49 -4.05
CA TYR A 152 -16.99 -12.15 -2.64
C TYR A 152 -17.75 -13.12 -1.72
N PRO A 153 -17.09 -13.80 -0.75
CA PRO A 153 -17.68 -14.95 -0.04
C PRO A 153 -18.94 -14.65 0.78
N CYS A 154 -19.06 -13.44 1.32
CA CYS A 154 -20.29 -13.01 1.97
C CYS A 154 -21.33 -12.67 0.89
N TRP A 155 -22.22 -13.62 0.57
CA TRP A 155 -23.18 -13.46 -0.53
C TRP A 155 -24.06 -12.22 -0.41
N ILE A 156 -24.52 -11.88 0.80
CA ILE A 156 -25.37 -10.70 1.05
C ILE A 156 -24.58 -9.39 0.87
N CYS A 157 -23.33 -9.37 1.33
CA CYS A 157 -22.43 -8.24 1.13
C CYS A 157 -22.09 -8.07 -0.37
N ALA A 158 -21.90 -9.18 -1.08
CA ALA A 158 -21.60 -9.20 -2.51
C ALA A 158 -22.78 -8.66 -3.33
N ASP A 159 -24.00 -9.08 -3.00
CA ASP A 159 -25.22 -8.60 -3.64
C ASP A 159 -25.47 -7.11 -3.40
N ASP A 160 -25.26 -6.65 -2.17
CA ASP A 160 -25.36 -5.24 -1.82
C ASP A 160 -24.37 -4.38 -2.62
N PHE A 161 -23.10 -4.81 -2.70
CA PHE A 161 -22.07 -4.11 -3.46
C PHE A 161 -22.36 -4.09 -4.96
N ARG A 162 -22.83 -5.20 -5.53
CA ARG A 162 -23.29 -5.26 -6.94
C ARG A 162 -24.43 -4.30 -7.20
N THR A 163 -25.44 -4.29 -6.32
CA THR A 163 -26.60 -3.41 -6.46
C THR A 163 -26.18 -1.95 -6.41
N TRP A 164 -25.30 -1.59 -5.47
CA TRP A 164 -24.76 -0.23 -5.38
C TRP A 164 -24.02 0.18 -6.66
N MET A 165 -23.10 -0.66 -7.16
CA MET A 165 -22.35 -0.36 -8.40
C MET A 165 -23.24 -0.23 -9.64
N ASN A 166 -24.31 -1.02 -9.71
CA ASN A 166 -25.26 -1.05 -10.83
C ASN A 166 -26.45 -0.11 -10.65
N ASN A 167 -26.32 0.93 -9.79
CA ASN A 167 -27.38 1.93 -9.62
C ASN A 167 -27.87 2.44 -11.00
N PRO A 168 -29.19 2.48 -11.26
CA PRO A 168 -29.74 2.85 -12.57
C PRO A 168 -29.30 4.23 -13.09
N SER A 169 -29.00 5.18 -12.21
CA SER A 169 -28.49 6.50 -12.62
C SER A 169 -27.06 6.44 -13.20
N GLY A 170 -26.35 5.33 -12.94
CA GLY A 170 -24.94 5.17 -13.30
C GLY A 170 -23.97 5.95 -12.41
N GLN A 171 -24.45 6.65 -11.37
CA GLN A 171 -23.63 7.52 -10.52
C GLN A 171 -22.52 6.76 -9.77
N ASN A 172 -22.73 5.47 -9.51
CA ASN A 172 -21.81 4.60 -8.77
C ASN A 172 -20.93 3.74 -9.68
N LYS A 173 -20.98 3.93 -11.00
CA LYS A 173 -20.13 3.17 -11.93
C LYS A 173 -18.65 3.37 -11.58
N PRO A 174 -17.83 2.29 -11.56
CA PRO A 174 -16.40 2.40 -11.28
C PRO A 174 -15.68 3.43 -12.14
N ARG A 175 -15.02 4.40 -11.49
CA ARG A 175 -14.23 5.44 -12.16
C ARG A 175 -12.76 5.05 -12.14
N VAL A 176 -12.29 4.43 -13.23
CA VAL A 176 -10.96 3.77 -13.28
C VAL A 176 -9.96 4.42 -14.25
N LYS A 177 -10.24 5.64 -14.72
CA LYS A 177 -9.37 6.34 -15.69
C LYS A 177 -7.97 6.64 -15.15
N GLY A 178 -7.87 6.83 -13.84
CA GLY A 178 -6.62 7.14 -13.17
C GLY A 178 -6.77 7.05 -11.67
N ARG A 179 -5.63 7.03 -10.98
CA ARG A 179 -5.55 6.79 -9.53
C ARG A 179 -6.44 7.71 -8.70
N ALA A 180 -6.51 9.01 -9.04
CA ALA A 180 -7.26 9.98 -8.25
C ALA A 180 -8.77 9.69 -8.26
N GLU A 181 -9.36 9.52 -9.45
CA GLU A 181 -10.78 9.20 -9.58
C GLU A 181 -11.13 7.84 -8.98
N PHE A 182 -10.23 6.86 -9.17
CA PHE A 182 -10.42 5.52 -8.62
C PHE A 182 -10.33 5.49 -7.09
N GLY A 183 -9.38 6.23 -6.51
CA GLY A 183 -9.25 6.42 -5.06
C GLY A 183 -10.47 7.05 -4.44
N ASN A 184 -10.99 8.11 -5.08
CA ASN A 184 -12.20 8.76 -4.59
C ASN A 184 -13.41 7.82 -4.69
N TRP A 185 -13.59 7.10 -5.81
CA TRP A 185 -14.65 6.11 -5.96
C TRP A 185 -14.55 4.97 -4.93
N MET A 186 -13.35 4.45 -4.66
CA MET A 186 -13.14 3.38 -3.68
C MET A 186 -13.45 3.85 -2.25
N CYS A 187 -13.14 5.11 -1.93
CA CYS A 187 -13.53 5.73 -0.67
C CYS A 187 -15.05 5.89 -0.55
N GLU A 188 -15.73 6.40 -1.57
CA GLU A 188 -17.19 6.54 -1.60
C GLU A 188 -17.90 5.20 -1.43
N ALA A 189 -17.42 4.16 -2.12
CA ALA A 189 -17.91 2.79 -2.00
C ALA A 189 -17.78 2.25 -0.57
N HIS A 190 -16.62 2.48 0.07
CA HIS A 190 -16.41 2.07 1.47
C HIS A 190 -17.31 2.88 2.42
N ASN A 191 -17.49 4.17 2.16
CA ASN A 191 -18.38 5.02 2.97
C ASN A 191 -19.85 4.64 2.85
N GLU A 192 -20.28 4.08 1.72
CA GLU A 192 -21.62 3.50 1.62
C GLU A 192 -21.81 2.36 2.63
N VAL A 193 -20.84 1.46 2.74
CA VAL A 193 -20.88 0.39 3.73
C VAL A 193 -20.81 0.95 5.15
N ASN A 194 -19.99 1.99 5.39
CA ASN A 194 -19.95 2.66 6.69
C ASN A 194 -21.32 3.22 7.09
N ARG A 195 -22.01 3.93 6.18
CA ARG A 195 -23.37 4.45 6.42
C ARG A 195 -24.34 3.34 6.79
N LYS A 196 -24.38 2.24 6.03
CA LYS A 196 -25.27 1.09 6.29
C LYS A 196 -25.03 0.45 7.66
N LEU A 197 -23.79 0.47 8.12
CA LEU A 197 -23.39 -0.08 9.42
C LEU A 197 -23.43 0.96 10.56
N GLY A 198 -23.90 2.18 10.31
CA GLY A 198 -23.92 3.25 11.32
C GLY A 198 -22.53 3.72 11.76
N LYS A 199 -21.50 3.46 10.96
CA LYS A 199 -20.12 3.89 11.21
C LYS A 199 -19.90 5.32 10.71
N LYS A 200 -18.93 6.00 11.32
CA LYS A 200 -18.50 7.33 10.86
C LYS A 200 -17.94 7.24 9.44
N GLU A 201 -18.31 8.19 8.58
CA GLU A 201 -17.71 8.33 7.26
C GLU A 201 -16.24 8.73 7.35
N PHE A 202 -15.44 8.13 6.46
CA PHE A 202 -14.05 8.49 6.27
C PHE A 202 -13.94 9.71 5.34
N ASP A 203 -13.09 10.68 5.70
CA ASP A 203 -12.80 11.83 4.83
C ASP A 203 -12.02 11.38 3.59
N CYS A 204 -12.68 11.35 2.43
CA CYS A 204 -12.04 10.91 1.20
C CYS A 204 -10.86 11.78 0.79
N SER A 205 -10.72 13.02 1.25
CA SER A 205 -9.50 13.82 0.99
C SER A 205 -8.23 13.19 1.59
N LYS A 206 -8.39 12.25 2.54
CA LYS A 206 -7.31 11.58 3.28
C LYS A 206 -6.99 10.18 2.78
N TRP A 207 -7.61 9.72 1.71
CA TRP A 207 -7.43 8.34 1.24
C TRP A 207 -5.97 8.04 0.85
N GLU A 208 -5.27 9.00 0.21
CA GLU A 208 -3.87 8.82 -0.15
C GLU A 208 -2.94 8.74 1.07
N GLU A 209 -3.19 9.56 2.10
CA GLU A 209 -2.42 9.51 3.36
C GLU A 209 -2.58 8.14 4.02
N ARG A 210 -3.83 7.65 4.09
CA ARG A 210 -4.16 6.38 4.73
C ARG A 210 -3.61 5.15 4.00
N TRP A 211 -3.60 5.15 2.67
CA TRP A 211 -3.36 3.93 1.88
C TRP A 211 -2.10 3.94 1.03
N ARG A 212 -1.45 5.11 0.83
CA ARG A 212 -0.29 5.25 -0.06
C ARG A 212 0.91 5.88 0.62
N THR A 213 0.77 7.11 1.08
CA THR A 213 1.93 7.95 1.45
C THR A 213 2.31 7.86 2.92
N GLY A 214 1.39 7.47 3.79
CA GLY A 214 1.52 7.74 5.22
C GLY A 214 1.01 9.14 5.56
N TRP A 215 0.79 9.35 6.86
CA TRP A 215 0.25 10.60 7.41
C TRP A 215 1.35 11.67 7.49
N LYS A 216 0.95 12.93 7.27
CA LYS A 216 1.88 14.08 7.28
C LYS A 216 2.56 14.34 8.64
N ASP A 217 2.02 13.81 9.72
CA ASP A 217 2.60 13.88 11.07
C ASP A 217 3.79 12.92 11.28
N GLY A 218 4.10 12.08 10.28
CA GLY A 218 5.25 11.18 10.31
C GLY A 218 5.03 9.92 11.14
N ARG A 219 3.83 9.66 11.70
CA ARG A 219 3.59 8.47 12.55
C ARG A 219 3.70 7.12 11.84
N CYS A 220 3.83 7.14 10.50
CA CYS A 220 4.01 5.96 9.66
C CYS A 220 5.47 5.73 9.24
N ASP A 221 6.37 6.61 9.66
CA ASP A 221 7.80 6.61 9.32
C ASP A 221 8.68 6.16 10.48
#